data_AF-A0A2V8RLR8-F1
#
_entry.id   AF-A0A2V8RLR8-F1
#
_cell.length_a   1.000
_cell.length_b   1.000
_cell.length_c   1.000
_cell.angle_alpha   90.00
_cell.angle_beta   90.00
_cell.angle_gamma   90.00
#
_symmetry.space_group_name_H-M   'P 1'
#
loop_
_entity.id
_entity.type
_entity.pdbx_description
1 polymer ?
#
loop_
_entity_poly.entity_id
_entity_poly.type
_entity_poly.pdbx_seq_one_letter_code
_entity_poly.pdbx_strand_id
1 'polypeptide(L)'
;MTTEPAATNQGNQESVEQIPARMINEYAYCPRLFYLEHVQGEWAHNADTLDGRFVHRRVDEEHGRVPEPEKVVEMPRLHARSVLLGSDELGVTARVDVIEADDERVIPVDYKRGAPPDVAEGAYEPERVQVCLQGLLLREHGYECDEGAIYFAETNQRVRVELTDELVARTRELIAEARRVAANRTIPPPLVRSPKCPRCSLVGICLPDETNLLREATAEGLADEATAENELPCPSKAEAEPRRLIPARDDALAVYVQGQGYSVGLRDEVLEIREKGKTVSDARLLETNQLCLFGNVQLSAQALHELAGRDVPIIHMSYGGWLTAVTTPPPHKNIELRRRQFKAADDKEFCLRLARAFVSGKIRNARTLLRRNARELPRETLVRLAYARRDAERAAALEQLLGIEGAAARDYFARFHV
;
A
#
# COMPACT_ATOMS: atom_id res chain seq x y z
N MET A 1 -16.47 56.55 -11.17
CA MET A 1 -17.68 55.73 -11.34
C MET A 1 -17.39 54.71 -12.42
N THR A 2 -16.86 53.56 -12.01
CA THR A 2 -16.78 52.33 -12.79
C THR A 2 -16.69 51.23 -11.76
N THR A 3 -17.85 50.61 -11.53
CA THR A 3 -18.11 49.51 -10.60
C THR A 3 -17.36 48.26 -11.04
N GLU A 4 -16.52 47.72 -10.16
CA GLU A 4 -16.03 46.33 -10.27
C GLU A 4 -17.22 45.37 -10.18
N PRO A 5 -17.31 44.35 -11.06
CA PRO A 5 -18.32 43.31 -10.90
C PRO A 5 -17.91 42.41 -9.74
N ALA A 6 -18.79 42.30 -8.75
CA ALA A 6 -18.68 41.35 -7.66
C ALA A 6 -18.53 39.93 -8.22
N ALA A 7 -17.41 39.28 -7.89
CA ALA A 7 -17.22 37.87 -8.13
C ALA A 7 -18.26 37.11 -7.28
N THR A 8 -19.30 36.63 -7.95
CA THR A 8 -20.31 35.76 -7.36
C THR A 8 -19.62 34.48 -6.89
N ASN A 9 -19.51 34.34 -5.59
CA ASN A 9 -19.04 33.15 -4.88
C ASN A 9 -20.00 31.98 -5.21
N GLN A 10 -19.71 31.24 -6.28
CA GLN A 10 -20.43 30.01 -6.59
C GLN A 10 -20.02 28.98 -5.56
N GLY A 11 -21.00 28.58 -4.75
CA GLY A 11 -20.83 27.68 -3.63
C GLY A 11 -20.04 26.44 -4.03
N ASN A 12 -19.02 26.16 -3.22
CA ASN A 12 -18.36 24.88 -3.13
C ASN A 12 -19.44 23.85 -2.75
N GLN A 13 -20.14 23.28 -3.73
CA GLN A 13 -20.90 22.06 -3.53
C GLN A 13 -19.89 21.03 -3.05
N GLU A 14 -20.02 20.59 -1.80
CA GLU A 14 -19.21 19.50 -1.26
C GLU A 14 -19.43 18.28 -2.16
N SER A 15 -18.52 18.06 -3.12
CA SER A 15 -18.53 16.87 -3.97
C SER A 15 -18.45 15.66 -3.04
N VAL A 16 -19.50 14.85 -3.01
CA VAL A 16 -19.53 13.61 -2.24
C VAL A 16 -18.34 12.78 -2.72
N GLU A 17 -17.42 12.44 -1.81
CA GLU A 17 -16.27 11.61 -2.16
C GLU A 17 -16.80 10.25 -2.64
N GLN A 18 -16.68 10.01 -3.95
CA GLN A 18 -17.21 8.80 -4.59
C GLN A 18 -16.25 7.63 -4.39
N ILE A 19 -16.77 6.49 -3.95
CA ILE A 19 -16.00 5.26 -3.78
C ILE A 19 -15.98 4.47 -5.10
N PRO A 20 -14.80 4.13 -5.66
CA PRO A 20 -14.74 3.30 -6.85
C PRO A 20 -15.32 1.90 -6.65
N ALA A 21 -15.96 1.32 -7.67
CA ALA A 21 -16.56 -0.01 -7.62
C ALA A 21 -15.55 -1.11 -7.24
N ARG A 22 -14.31 -0.96 -7.70
CA ARG A 22 -13.19 -1.80 -7.26
C ARG A 22 -13.03 -1.78 -5.73
N MET A 23 -13.16 -0.64 -5.08
CA MET A 23 -13.03 -0.55 -3.62
C MET A 23 -14.20 -1.24 -2.89
N ILE A 24 -15.40 -1.27 -3.49
CA ILE A 24 -16.51 -2.05 -2.96
C ILE A 24 -16.25 -3.56 -3.09
N ASN A 25 -15.62 -4.00 -4.19
CA ASN A 25 -15.09 -5.35 -4.32
C ASN A 25 -14.10 -5.67 -3.18
N GLU A 26 -13.10 -4.80 -2.97
CA GLU A 26 -12.11 -5.01 -1.88
C GLU A 26 -12.76 -5.04 -0.49
N TYR A 27 -13.82 -4.23 -0.26
CA TYR A 27 -14.57 -4.24 1.00
C TYR A 27 -15.31 -5.56 1.20
N ALA A 28 -15.99 -6.07 0.16
CA ALA A 28 -16.63 -7.38 0.17
C ALA A 28 -15.61 -8.52 0.40
N TYR A 29 -14.39 -8.37 -0.11
CA TYR A 29 -13.32 -9.33 0.14
C TYR A 29 -12.87 -9.30 1.61
N CYS A 30 -12.55 -8.11 2.12
CA CYS A 30 -12.11 -7.85 3.49
C CYS A 30 -12.26 -6.36 3.85
N PRO A 31 -13.08 -6.00 4.88
CA PRO A 31 -13.25 -4.61 5.30
C PRO A 31 -11.93 -3.89 5.67
N ARG A 32 -10.97 -4.64 6.23
CA ARG A 32 -9.66 -4.08 6.57
C ARG A 32 -8.80 -3.83 5.34
N LEU A 33 -8.91 -4.64 4.28
CA LEU A 33 -8.21 -4.42 3.02
C LEU A 33 -8.69 -3.10 2.39
N PHE A 34 -10.00 -2.93 2.25
CA PHE A 34 -10.60 -1.68 1.83
C PHE A 34 -10.10 -0.47 2.64
N TYR A 35 -10.06 -0.58 3.97
CA TYR A 35 -9.59 0.53 4.79
C TYR A 35 -8.13 0.90 4.50
N LEU A 36 -7.26 -0.10 4.37
CA LEU A 36 -5.85 0.13 4.05
C LEU A 36 -5.69 0.78 2.66
N GLU A 37 -6.36 0.27 1.63
CA GLU A 37 -6.22 0.77 0.26
C GLU A 37 -6.94 2.11 0.03
N HIS A 38 -8.20 2.23 0.45
CA HIS A 38 -9.03 3.40 0.17
C HIS A 38 -8.77 4.54 1.16
N VAL A 39 -8.79 4.25 2.47
CA VAL A 39 -8.73 5.28 3.52
C VAL A 39 -7.29 5.66 3.83
N GLN A 40 -6.39 4.68 3.96
CA GLN A 40 -4.97 4.95 4.25
C GLN A 40 -4.13 5.13 2.98
N GLY A 41 -4.64 4.71 1.82
CA GLY A 41 -3.93 4.82 0.55
C GLY A 41 -2.79 3.82 0.38
N GLU A 42 -2.72 2.77 1.20
CA GLU A 42 -1.65 1.77 1.19
C GLU A 42 -1.79 0.87 -0.04
N TRP A 43 -0.69 0.68 -0.77
CA TRP A 43 -0.64 -0.21 -1.93
C TRP A 43 0.60 -1.08 -1.86
N ALA A 44 0.42 -2.38 -2.05
CA ALA A 44 1.51 -3.30 -2.30
C ALA A 44 1.13 -4.19 -3.48
N HIS A 45 2.12 -4.53 -4.29
CA HIS A 45 1.91 -5.46 -5.40
C HIS A 45 2.22 -6.89 -4.95
N ASN A 46 1.32 -7.82 -5.23
CA ASN A 46 1.58 -9.25 -5.23
C ASN A 46 1.81 -9.74 -6.68
N ALA A 47 2.28 -10.98 -6.84
CA ALA A 47 2.45 -11.60 -8.16
C ALA A 47 1.17 -11.52 -9.02
N ASP A 48 0.00 -11.61 -8.39
CA ASP A 48 -1.30 -11.56 -9.06
C ASP A 48 -1.69 -10.14 -9.55
N THR A 49 -1.23 -9.07 -8.89
CA THR A 49 -1.54 -7.66 -9.23
C THR A 49 -0.52 -7.00 -10.17
N LEU A 50 0.74 -7.45 -10.20
CA LEU A 50 1.74 -6.98 -11.17
C LEU A 50 1.35 -7.34 -12.60
N ASP A 51 0.83 -8.55 -12.80
CA ASP A 51 0.42 -9.04 -14.11
C ASP A 51 -0.89 -8.41 -14.61
N GLY A 52 -1.73 -7.86 -13.71
CA GLY A 52 -2.97 -7.17 -14.05
C GLY A 52 -2.77 -5.88 -14.86
N ARG A 53 -1.65 -5.16 -14.63
CA ARG A 53 -1.31 -3.96 -15.42
C ARG A 53 -1.10 -4.25 -16.91
N PHE A 54 -0.60 -5.44 -17.26
CA PHE A 54 -0.29 -5.77 -18.66
C PHE A 54 -1.54 -6.09 -19.49
N VAL A 55 -2.59 -6.63 -18.88
CA VAL A 55 -3.86 -6.92 -19.57
C VAL A 55 -4.72 -5.66 -19.73
N HIS A 56 -4.78 -4.81 -18.70
CA HIS A 56 -5.47 -3.52 -18.76
C HIS A 56 -4.90 -2.60 -19.84
N ARG A 57 -3.57 -2.59 -20.04
CA ARG A 57 -2.90 -1.78 -21.06
C ARG A 57 -3.42 -2.01 -22.49
N ARG A 58 -4.03 -3.17 -22.75
CA ARG A 58 -4.62 -3.53 -24.05
C ARG A 58 -6.10 -3.15 -24.18
N VAL A 59 -6.78 -2.87 -23.07
CA VAL A 59 -8.20 -2.49 -22.97
C VAL A 59 -8.36 -0.97 -22.68
N ASP A 60 -7.33 -0.33 -22.11
CA ASP A 60 -7.29 1.09 -21.72
C ASP A 60 -7.14 2.09 -22.90
N GLU A 61 -7.15 1.64 -24.16
CA GLU A 61 -7.28 2.56 -25.31
C GLU A 61 -8.72 3.10 -25.38
N GLU A 62 -9.00 4.21 -24.69
CA GLU A 62 -10.30 4.91 -24.69
C GLU A 62 -10.83 5.12 -26.12
N HIS A 63 -11.86 4.35 -26.50
CA HIS A 63 -12.58 4.52 -27.76
C HIS A 63 -14.08 4.38 -27.51
N GLY A 64 -14.81 5.47 -27.75
CA GLY A 64 -16.27 5.49 -27.83
C GLY A 64 -16.95 6.27 -26.69
N ARG A 65 -17.97 7.05 -27.04
CA ARG A 65 -18.96 7.55 -26.08
C ARG A 65 -20.04 6.48 -25.93
N VAL A 66 -20.58 6.33 -24.71
CA VAL A 66 -21.83 5.57 -24.55
C VAL A 66 -22.91 6.26 -25.39
N PRO A 67 -23.65 5.53 -26.22
CA PRO A 67 -24.79 6.08 -26.93
C PRO A 67 -25.81 6.59 -25.91
N GLU A 68 -26.43 7.75 -26.18
CA GLU A 68 -27.61 8.18 -25.44
C GLU A 68 -28.68 7.08 -25.49
N PRO A 69 -29.44 6.84 -24.41
CA PRO A 69 -30.42 5.75 -24.32
C PRO A 69 -31.37 5.67 -25.54
N GLU A 70 -31.75 6.83 -26.09
CA GLU A 70 -32.62 6.98 -27.27
C GLU A 70 -32.02 6.41 -28.58
N LYS A 71 -30.71 6.16 -28.64
CA LYS A 71 -29.98 5.68 -29.84
C LYS A 71 -29.60 4.20 -29.79
N VAL A 72 -29.95 3.48 -28.73
CA VAL A 72 -29.63 2.05 -28.56
C VAL A 72 -30.44 1.17 -29.54
N VAL A 73 -31.58 1.66 -30.01
CA VAL A 73 -32.53 0.94 -30.88
C VAL A 73 -32.02 0.71 -32.33
N GLU A 74 -30.98 1.41 -32.78
CA GLU A 74 -30.51 1.35 -34.18
C GLU A 74 -29.17 0.62 -34.41
N MET A 75 -28.55 0.02 -33.39
CA MET A 75 -27.21 -0.59 -33.53
C MET A 75 -27.07 -1.97 -32.88
N PRO A 76 -26.94 -3.06 -33.66
CA PRO A 76 -26.99 -4.42 -33.10
C PRO A 76 -25.72 -4.88 -32.34
N ARG A 77 -24.63 -4.10 -32.26
CA ARG A 77 -23.38 -4.48 -31.56
C ARG A 77 -22.53 -3.30 -31.13
N LEU A 78 -23.02 -2.44 -30.24
CA LEU A 78 -22.20 -1.32 -29.77
C LEU A 78 -21.20 -1.78 -28.70
N HIS A 79 -19.90 -1.67 -29.00
CA HIS A 79 -18.78 -2.01 -28.11
C HIS A 79 -18.21 -0.71 -27.51
N ALA A 80 -18.84 -0.17 -26.47
CA ALA A 80 -18.22 0.93 -25.71
C ALA A 80 -17.17 0.32 -24.76
N ARG A 81 -15.92 0.80 -24.83
CA ARG A 81 -14.82 0.37 -23.96
C ARG A 81 -14.51 1.45 -22.93
N SER A 82 -14.38 1.05 -21.66
CA SER A 82 -13.92 1.88 -20.54
C SER A 82 -14.78 3.13 -20.27
N VAL A 83 -16.06 2.91 -19.96
CA VAL A 83 -17.00 3.98 -19.61
C VAL A 83 -16.94 4.27 -18.11
N LEU A 84 -16.79 5.54 -17.74
CA LEU A 84 -16.90 5.98 -16.35
C LEU A 84 -18.34 6.42 -16.04
N LEU A 85 -18.97 5.76 -15.08
CA LEU A 85 -20.30 6.10 -14.54
C LEU A 85 -20.15 6.49 -13.07
N GLY A 86 -21.00 7.40 -12.59
CA GLY A 86 -21.01 7.83 -11.20
C GLY A 86 -22.43 8.03 -10.68
N SER A 87 -22.63 7.79 -9.39
CA SER A 87 -23.89 8.03 -8.71
C SER A 87 -23.63 8.85 -7.47
N ASP A 88 -24.24 10.03 -7.38
CA ASP A 88 -24.17 10.87 -6.19
C ASP A 88 -25.05 10.32 -5.06
N GLU A 89 -26.16 9.65 -5.40
CA GLU A 89 -27.05 9.00 -4.44
C GLU A 89 -26.32 7.85 -3.73
N LEU A 90 -25.75 6.92 -4.51
CA LEU A 90 -24.99 5.79 -3.98
C LEU A 90 -23.60 6.22 -3.51
N GLY A 91 -23.07 7.35 -3.97
CA GLY A 91 -21.74 7.87 -3.65
C GLY A 91 -20.63 6.97 -4.18
N VAL A 92 -20.79 6.44 -5.38
CA VAL A 92 -19.88 5.46 -6.00
C VAL A 92 -19.62 5.79 -7.47
N THR A 93 -18.47 5.35 -7.96
CA THR A 93 -18.11 5.44 -9.38
C THR A 93 -17.65 4.09 -9.89
N ALA A 94 -17.95 3.75 -11.15
CA ALA A 94 -17.45 2.54 -11.77
C ALA A 94 -16.89 2.84 -13.15
N ARG A 95 -15.75 2.20 -13.46
CA ARG A 95 -15.33 1.98 -14.83
C ARG A 95 -15.95 0.66 -15.29
N VAL A 96 -16.64 0.67 -16.42
CA VAL A 96 -17.16 -0.52 -17.08
C VAL A 96 -16.22 -0.85 -18.24
N ASP A 97 -15.54 -1.99 -18.19
CA ASP A 97 -14.52 -2.37 -19.16
C ASP A 97 -15.12 -2.50 -20.57
N VAL A 98 -16.21 -3.26 -20.68
CA VAL A 98 -16.97 -3.45 -21.92
C VAL A 98 -18.45 -3.42 -21.61
N ILE A 99 -19.21 -2.69 -22.42
CA ILE A 99 -20.68 -2.75 -22.44
C ILE A 99 -21.09 -3.44 -23.72
N GLU A 100 -21.85 -4.52 -23.60
CA GLU A 100 -22.58 -5.13 -24.72
C GLU A 100 -24.02 -4.63 -24.71
N ALA A 101 -24.53 -4.19 -25.87
CA ALA A 101 -25.92 -3.78 -26.04
C ALA A 101 -26.64 -4.75 -26.99
N ASP A 102 -27.82 -5.22 -26.58
CA ASP A 102 -28.73 -6.05 -27.38
C ASP A 102 -30.15 -5.49 -27.24
N ASP A 103 -30.71 -4.96 -28.32
CA ASP A 103 -32.10 -4.51 -28.47
C ASP A 103 -32.71 -3.87 -27.18
N GLU A 104 -32.07 -2.80 -26.66
CA GLU A 104 -32.39 -1.99 -25.45
C GLU A 104 -31.78 -2.44 -24.11
N ARG A 105 -31.20 -3.63 -24.02
CA ARG A 105 -30.54 -4.15 -22.81
C ARG A 105 -29.04 -3.96 -22.87
N VAL A 106 -28.46 -3.51 -21.77
CA VAL A 106 -27.01 -3.39 -21.60
C VAL A 106 -26.48 -4.39 -20.59
N ILE A 107 -25.38 -5.03 -20.93
CA ILE A 107 -24.71 -6.02 -20.10
C ILE A 107 -23.28 -5.52 -19.82
N PRO A 108 -22.96 -5.13 -18.57
CA PRO A 108 -21.58 -4.84 -18.19
C PRO A 108 -20.77 -6.14 -18.16
N VAL A 109 -19.60 -6.12 -18.78
CA VAL A 109 -18.66 -7.24 -18.80
C VAL A 109 -17.37 -6.85 -18.08
N ASP A 110 -17.05 -7.57 -16.99
CA ASP A 110 -15.81 -7.41 -16.22
C ASP A 110 -14.78 -8.46 -16.63
N TYR A 111 -13.56 -8.02 -16.97
CA TYR A 111 -12.50 -8.93 -17.39
C TYR A 111 -11.61 -9.33 -16.21
N LYS A 112 -11.55 -10.64 -15.95
CA LYS A 112 -10.69 -11.22 -14.90
C LYS A 112 -9.63 -12.14 -15.50
N ARG A 113 -8.42 -12.03 -14.97
CA ARG A 113 -7.38 -13.03 -15.18
C ARG A 113 -7.56 -14.16 -14.17
N GLY A 114 -7.46 -15.39 -14.63
CA GLY A 114 -7.73 -16.59 -13.83
C GLY A 114 -8.76 -17.50 -14.49
N ALA A 115 -9.12 -18.55 -13.75
CA ALA A 115 -10.23 -19.45 -14.04
C ALA A 115 -11.40 -19.17 -13.09
N PRO A 116 -12.66 -19.45 -13.50
CA PRO A 116 -13.80 -19.39 -12.61
C PRO A 116 -13.55 -20.25 -11.36
N PRO A 117 -13.90 -19.77 -10.16
CA PRO A 117 -13.85 -20.60 -8.98
C PRO A 117 -14.84 -21.76 -9.04
N ASP A 118 -14.49 -22.86 -8.38
CA ASP A 118 -15.38 -24.03 -8.20
C ASP A 118 -16.41 -23.74 -7.10
N VAL A 119 -17.34 -22.84 -7.40
CA VAL A 119 -18.48 -22.45 -6.57
C VAL A 119 -19.74 -22.46 -7.43
N ALA A 120 -20.91 -22.66 -6.81
CA ALA A 120 -22.17 -22.83 -7.54
C ALA A 120 -22.49 -21.65 -8.48
N GLU A 121 -22.11 -20.45 -8.07
CA GLU A 121 -22.36 -19.22 -8.83
C GLU A 121 -21.27 -18.88 -9.85
N GLY A 122 -20.22 -19.69 -9.96
CA GLY A 122 -19.12 -19.53 -10.92
C GLY A 122 -18.24 -18.28 -10.72
N ALA A 123 -18.51 -17.47 -9.69
CA ALA A 123 -17.76 -16.27 -9.33
C ALA A 123 -17.88 -16.00 -7.83
N TYR A 124 -16.85 -15.41 -7.21
CA TYR A 124 -16.92 -15.07 -5.79
C TYR A 124 -17.81 -13.84 -5.56
N GLU A 125 -18.36 -13.70 -4.34
CA GLU A 125 -19.19 -12.55 -3.93
C GLU A 125 -18.60 -11.19 -4.34
N PRO A 126 -17.29 -10.89 -4.13
CA PRO A 126 -16.75 -9.58 -4.48
C PRO A 126 -16.86 -9.24 -5.98
N GLU A 127 -16.66 -10.23 -6.85
CA GLU A 127 -16.75 -10.07 -8.30
C GLU A 127 -18.20 -9.85 -8.73
N ARG A 128 -19.14 -10.62 -8.15
CA ARG A 128 -20.58 -10.48 -8.38
C ARG A 128 -21.08 -9.11 -7.92
N VAL A 129 -20.61 -8.61 -6.78
CA VAL A 129 -20.94 -7.29 -6.25
C VAL A 129 -20.43 -6.17 -7.16
N GLN A 130 -19.21 -6.29 -7.70
CA GLN A 130 -18.66 -5.31 -8.64
C GLN A 130 -19.51 -5.19 -9.91
N VAL A 131 -19.87 -6.33 -10.51
CA VAL A 131 -20.71 -6.37 -11.72
C VAL A 131 -22.13 -5.88 -11.42
N CYS A 132 -22.72 -6.28 -10.29
CA CYS A 132 -24.03 -5.77 -9.87
C CYS A 132 -24.01 -4.25 -9.71
N LEU A 133 -22.96 -3.69 -9.10
CA LEU A 133 -22.80 -2.24 -8.94
C LEU A 133 -22.69 -1.52 -10.29
N GLN A 134 -21.95 -2.07 -11.26
CA GLN A 134 -21.91 -1.52 -12.62
C GLN A 134 -23.30 -1.52 -13.27
N GLY A 135 -24.07 -2.60 -13.13
CA GLY A 135 -25.44 -2.67 -13.64
C GLY A 135 -26.41 -1.71 -12.94
N LEU A 136 -26.27 -1.50 -11.63
CA LEU A 136 -27.04 -0.49 -10.90
C LEU A 136 -26.77 0.92 -11.41
N LEU A 137 -25.50 1.25 -11.70
CA LEU A 137 -25.14 2.53 -12.29
C LEU A 137 -25.71 2.69 -13.71
N LEU A 138 -25.71 1.62 -14.51
CA LEU A 138 -26.35 1.64 -15.83
C LEU A 138 -27.85 1.89 -15.73
N ARG A 139 -28.55 1.24 -14.78
CA ARG A 139 -29.97 1.49 -14.50
C ARG A 139 -30.24 2.95 -14.13
N GLU A 140 -29.39 3.56 -13.30
CA GLU A 140 -29.53 4.96 -12.89
C GLU A 140 -29.36 5.94 -14.06
N HIS A 141 -28.56 5.58 -15.07
CA HIS A 141 -28.35 6.37 -16.28
C HIS A 141 -29.41 6.09 -17.38
N GLY A 142 -30.46 5.34 -17.06
CA GLY A 142 -31.60 5.11 -17.95
C GLY A 142 -31.47 3.91 -18.89
N TYR A 143 -30.52 3.01 -18.67
CA TYR A 143 -30.42 1.75 -19.44
C TYR A 143 -31.13 0.59 -18.74
N GLU A 144 -31.68 -0.35 -19.50
CA GLU A 144 -32.17 -1.62 -18.94
C GLU A 144 -31.01 -2.60 -18.74
N CYS A 145 -30.80 -3.06 -17.51
CA CYS A 145 -29.70 -3.97 -17.19
C CYS A 145 -30.16 -4.99 -16.15
N ASP A 146 -30.46 -6.22 -16.56
CA ASP A 146 -30.93 -7.29 -15.66
C ASP A 146 -29.83 -8.31 -15.30
N GLU A 147 -28.69 -8.22 -15.99
CA GLU A 147 -27.55 -9.11 -15.82
C GLU A 147 -26.24 -8.42 -16.17
N GLY A 148 -25.16 -8.96 -15.64
CA GLY A 148 -23.82 -8.70 -16.09
C GLY A 148 -23.07 -9.99 -16.40
N ALA A 149 -21.83 -9.87 -16.84
CA ALA A 149 -20.98 -11.01 -17.10
C ALA A 149 -19.56 -10.80 -16.58
N ILE A 150 -18.93 -11.90 -16.17
CA ILE A 150 -17.50 -11.96 -15.85
C ILE A 150 -16.83 -12.84 -16.88
N TYR A 151 -15.78 -12.32 -17.51
CA TYR A 151 -15.01 -13.06 -18.50
C TYR A 151 -13.65 -13.45 -17.93
N PHE A 152 -13.38 -14.75 -17.84
CA PHE A 152 -12.15 -15.34 -17.33
C PHE A 152 -11.18 -15.64 -18.48
N ALA A 153 -10.08 -14.89 -18.56
CA ALA A 153 -9.17 -14.91 -19.70
C ALA A 153 -8.35 -16.22 -19.83
N GLU A 154 -8.06 -16.93 -18.73
CA GLU A 154 -7.23 -18.15 -18.80
C GLU A 154 -8.00 -19.34 -19.36
N THR A 155 -9.29 -19.45 -19.04
CA THR A 155 -10.15 -20.53 -19.50
C THR A 155 -11.06 -20.13 -20.66
N ASN A 156 -11.07 -18.84 -21.05
CA ASN A 156 -11.98 -18.29 -22.05
C ASN A 156 -13.46 -18.58 -21.72
N GLN A 157 -13.82 -18.49 -20.44
CA GLN A 157 -15.15 -18.79 -19.93
C GLN A 157 -15.88 -17.49 -19.55
N ARG A 158 -17.16 -17.43 -19.91
CA ARG A 158 -18.08 -16.34 -19.54
C ARG A 158 -19.03 -16.85 -18.46
N VAL A 159 -19.05 -16.18 -17.32
CA VAL A 159 -19.97 -16.45 -16.21
C VAL A 159 -21.02 -15.33 -16.20
N ARG A 160 -22.30 -15.70 -16.33
CA ARG A 160 -23.42 -14.76 -16.25
C ARG A 160 -23.77 -14.51 -14.79
N VAL A 161 -23.95 -13.25 -14.43
CA VAL A 161 -24.34 -12.80 -13.08
C VAL A 161 -25.70 -12.12 -13.20
N GLU A 162 -26.75 -12.78 -12.72
CA GLU A 162 -28.09 -12.20 -12.67
C GLU A 162 -28.17 -11.14 -11.55
N LEU A 163 -28.71 -9.96 -11.85
CA LEU A 163 -28.90 -8.88 -10.87
C LEU A 163 -30.19 -9.12 -10.08
N THR A 164 -30.21 -10.18 -9.28
CA THR A 164 -31.33 -10.52 -8.40
C THR A 164 -31.54 -9.45 -7.33
N ASP A 165 -32.77 -9.32 -6.82
CA ASP A 165 -33.08 -8.39 -5.73
C ASP A 165 -32.20 -8.62 -4.48
N GLU A 166 -31.85 -9.88 -4.21
CA GLU A 166 -30.92 -10.26 -3.14
C GLU A 166 -29.52 -9.70 -3.37
N LEU A 167 -28.95 -9.87 -4.58
CA LEU A 167 -27.62 -9.36 -4.92
C LEU A 167 -27.59 -7.83 -4.93
N VAL A 168 -28.67 -7.20 -5.39
CA VAL A 168 -28.85 -5.74 -5.36
C VAL A 168 -28.91 -5.22 -3.92
N ALA A 169 -29.70 -5.86 -3.06
CA ALA A 169 -29.78 -5.51 -1.64
C ALA A 169 -28.42 -5.65 -0.96
N ARG A 170 -27.72 -6.77 -1.21
CA ARG A 170 -26.39 -7.03 -0.68
C ARG A 170 -25.36 -6.00 -1.15
N THR A 171 -25.39 -5.63 -2.43
CA THR A 171 -24.51 -4.61 -3.00
C THR A 171 -24.73 -3.25 -2.34
N ARG A 172 -25.99 -2.84 -2.15
CA ARG A 172 -26.34 -1.59 -1.47
C ARG A 172 -25.91 -1.59 0.01
N GLU A 173 -26.06 -2.72 0.71
CA GLU A 173 -25.58 -2.89 2.08
C GLU A 173 -24.07 -2.69 2.18
N LEU A 174 -23.29 -3.35 1.30
CA LEU A 174 -21.83 -3.23 1.25
C LEU A 174 -21.37 -1.80 0.95
N ILE A 175 -22.05 -1.09 0.05
CA ILE A 175 -21.77 0.33 -0.22
C ILE A 175 -21.99 1.18 1.03
N ALA A 176 -23.12 1.01 1.71
CA ALA A 176 -23.44 1.76 2.93
C ALA A 176 -22.44 1.47 4.05
N GLU A 177 -22.01 0.22 4.20
CA GLU A 177 -20.98 -0.18 5.15
C GLU A 177 -19.59 0.40 4.82
N ALA A 178 -19.14 0.28 3.57
CA ALA A 178 -17.85 0.82 3.12
C ALA A 178 -17.79 2.34 3.36
N ARG A 179 -18.88 3.06 3.05
CA ARG A 179 -18.99 4.51 3.33
C ARG A 179 -18.91 4.82 4.82
N ARG A 180 -19.60 4.05 5.68
CA ARG A 180 -19.51 4.23 7.14
C ARG A 180 -18.08 4.00 7.65
N VAL A 181 -17.41 2.96 7.16
CA VAL A 181 -16.02 2.64 7.54
C VAL A 181 -15.05 3.75 7.11
N ALA A 182 -15.20 4.26 5.87
CA ALA A 182 -14.40 5.37 5.37
C ALA A 182 -14.61 6.65 6.19
N ALA A 183 -15.86 6.97 6.55
CA ALA A 183 -16.20 8.16 7.33
C ALA A 183 -15.69 8.09 8.78
N ASN A 184 -15.82 6.94 9.44
CA ASN A 184 -15.51 6.78 10.87
C ASN A 184 -14.01 6.70 11.17
N ARG A 185 -13.15 6.52 10.15
CA ARG A 185 -11.67 6.44 10.30
C ARG A 185 -11.23 5.51 11.43
N THR A 186 -11.96 4.41 11.56
CA THR A 186 -11.68 3.34 12.52
C THR A 186 -11.34 2.11 11.73
N ILE A 187 -10.07 1.69 11.80
CA ILE A 187 -9.58 0.55 11.05
C ILE A 187 -10.30 -0.74 11.50
N PRO A 188 -10.96 -1.47 10.58
CA PRO A 188 -11.58 -2.75 10.89
C PRO A 188 -10.57 -3.78 11.41
N PRO A 189 -10.97 -4.71 12.29
CA PRO A 189 -10.10 -5.79 12.72
C PRO A 189 -9.65 -6.66 11.54
N PRO A 190 -8.45 -7.26 11.60
CA PRO A 190 -8.07 -8.28 10.64
C PRO A 190 -9.01 -9.49 10.71
N LEU A 191 -9.17 -10.18 9.59
CA LEU A 191 -9.89 -11.46 9.58
C LEU A 191 -9.16 -12.48 10.46
N VAL A 192 -9.92 -13.28 11.21
CA VAL A 192 -9.36 -14.32 12.08
C VAL A 192 -9.10 -15.59 11.26
N ARG A 193 -7.84 -15.98 11.15
CA ARG A 193 -7.39 -17.24 10.49
C ARG A 193 -7.99 -17.49 9.10
N SER A 194 -8.34 -16.44 8.38
CA SER A 194 -8.97 -16.58 7.07
C SER A 194 -8.00 -17.16 6.04
N PRO A 195 -8.45 -18.10 5.18
CA PRO A 195 -7.66 -18.58 4.04
C PRO A 195 -7.50 -17.52 2.95
N LYS A 196 -8.23 -16.40 3.03
CA LYS A 196 -8.05 -15.23 2.16
C LYS A 196 -6.70 -14.53 2.43
N CYS A 197 -6.33 -14.39 3.70
CA CYS A 197 -5.20 -13.57 4.13
C CYS A 197 -3.86 -13.86 3.43
N PRO A 198 -3.40 -15.12 3.28
CA PRO A 198 -2.10 -15.39 2.65
C PRO A 198 -2.00 -14.97 1.17
N ARG A 199 -3.14 -14.81 0.49
CA ARG A 199 -3.21 -14.36 -0.92
C ARG A 199 -3.43 -12.85 -1.05
N CYS A 200 -3.69 -12.16 0.06
CA CYS A 200 -3.90 -10.72 0.07
C CYS A 200 -2.59 -9.99 -0.21
N SER A 201 -2.61 -9.02 -1.13
CA SER A 201 -1.48 -8.15 -1.48
C SER A 201 -0.90 -7.43 -0.26
N LEU A 202 -1.77 -6.99 0.66
CA LEU A 202 -1.39 -6.24 1.85
C LEU A 202 -1.10 -7.14 3.06
N VAL A 203 -0.98 -8.47 2.91
CA VAL A 203 -0.75 -9.36 4.07
C VAL A 203 0.52 -8.99 4.85
N GLY A 204 1.58 -8.55 4.17
CA GLY A 204 2.83 -8.11 4.80
C GLY A 204 2.74 -6.77 5.54
N ILE A 205 1.72 -5.96 5.24
CA ILE A 205 1.43 -4.69 5.93
C ILE A 205 0.42 -4.92 7.06
N CYS A 206 -0.64 -5.69 6.75
CA CYS A 206 -1.73 -5.99 7.67
C CYS A 206 -1.30 -6.89 8.82
N LEU A 207 -0.43 -7.87 8.56
CA LEU A 207 0.05 -8.88 9.52
C LEU A 207 -1.10 -9.42 10.38
N PRO A 208 -2.09 -10.10 9.78
CA PRO A 208 -3.38 -10.34 10.42
C PRO A 208 -3.28 -11.20 11.67
N ASP A 209 -2.40 -12.22 11.65
CA ASP A 209 -2.26 -13.13 12.79
C ASP A 209 -1.52 -12.43 13.94
N GLU A 210 -0.44 -11.70 13.65
CA GLU A 210 0.32 -10.93 14.63
C GLU A 210 -0.51 -9.78 15.21
N THR A 211 -1.28 -9.08 14.36
CA THR A 211 -2.16 -8.01 14.80
C THR A 211 -3.26 -8.54 15.70
N ASN A 212 -3.87 -9.68 15.37
CA ASN A 212 -4.88 -10.31 16.24
C ASN A 212 -4.25 -10.77 17.56
N LEU A 213 -3.07 -11.41 17.51
CA LEU A 213 -2.32 -11.82 18.69
C LEU A 213 -2.02 -10.65 19.64
N LEU A 214 -1.54 -9.52 19.10
CA LEU A 214 -1.26 -8.33 19.89
C LEU A 214 -2.53 -7.70 20.46
N ARG A 215 -3.64 -7.71 19.71
CA ARG A 215 -4.92 -7.21 20.18
C ARG A 215 -5.46 -8.03 21.35
N GLU A 216 -5.40 -9.35 21.24
CA GLU A 216 -5.78 -10.27 22.32
C GLU A 216 -4.92 -10.03 23.57
N ALA A 217 -3.59 -9.96 23.42
CA ALA A 217 -2.68 -9.66 24.52
C ALA A 217 -2.95 -8.30 25.18
N THR A 218 -3.31 -7.26 24.42
CA THR A 218 -3.69 -5.97 25.01
C THR A 218 -5.04 -6.00 25.71
N ALA A 219 -6.00 -6.80 25.24
CA ALA A 219 -7.30 -6.96 25.89
C ALA A 219 -7.16 -7.71 27.23
N GLU A 220 -6.29 -8.72 27.28
CA GLU A 220 -5.95 -9.45 28.50
C GLU A 220 -5.12 -8.59 29.48
N GLY A 221 -4.16 -7.80 28.98
CA GLY A 221 -3.34 -6.90 29.81
C GLY A 221 -4.08 -5.70 30.42
N LEU A 222 -5.25 -5.31 29.86
CA LEU A 222 -6.15 -4.32 30.48
C LEU A 222 -6.96 -4.90 31.65
N ALA A 223 -7.01 -6.23 31.81
CA ALA A 223 -7.64 -6.88 32.96
C ALA A 223 -6.67 -7.01 34.17
N ASP A 224 -5.36 -6.99 33.92
CA ASP A 224 -4.30 -7.22 34.91
C ASP A 224 -3.38 -5.98 35.11
N GLU A 225 -3.94 -4.80 35.38
CA GLU A 225 -3.17 -3.61 35.79
C GLU A 225 -2.44 -3.76 37.15
N ALA A 226 -2.39 -4.96 37.75
CA ALA A 226 -1.83 -5.17 39.09
C ALA A 226 -0.45 -5.83 39.17
N THR A 227 0.15 -6.34 38.08
CA THR A 227 1.50 -6.94 38.17
C THR A 227 2.38 -6.59 36.98
N ALA A 228 3.11 -5.49 37.12
CA ALA A 228 4.22 -5.13 36.26
C ALA A 228 5.43 -6.03 36.52
N GLU A 229 5.52 -7.16 35.80
CA GLU A 229 6.78 -7.81 35.48
C GLU A 229 6.92 -7.92 33.96
N ASN A 230 8.09 -7.45 33.50
CA ASN A 230 8.35 -6.97 32.16
C ASN A 230 8.70 -8.11 31.18
N GLU A 231 7.77 -9.04 30.97
CA GLU A 231 7.77 -9.98 29.85
C GLU A 231 6.38 -9.93 29.22
N LEU A 232 6.28 -9.62 27.91
CA LEU A 232 5.00 -9.78 27.20
C LEU A 232 4.52 -11.21 27.45
N PRO A 233 3.28 -11.42 27.93
CA PRO A 233 2.72 -12.76 28.07
C PRO A 233 2.86 -13.46 26.72
N CYS A 234 3.61 -14.56 26.69
CA CYS A 234 3.71 -15.41 25.53
C CYS A 234 2.55 -16.41 25.63
N PRO A 235 1.48 -16.27 24.84
CA PRO A 235 0.32 -17.15 24.96
C PRO A 235 0.71 -18.60 24.70
N SER A 236 0.02 -19.53 25.36
CA SER A 236 0.34 -20.95 25.38
C SER A 236 0.47 -21.54 23.96
N LYS A 237 1.60 -22.22 23.75
CA LYS A 237 2.25 -22.62 22.47
C LYS A 237 1.47 -23.44 21.43
N ALA A 238 0.20 -23.80 21.62
CA ALA A 238 -0.45 -24.76 20.73
C ALA A 238 -1.47 -24.15 19.74
N GLU A 239 -2.06 -23.00 20.05
CA GLU A 239 -3.14 -22.42 19.24
C GLU A 239 -2.87 -20.98 18.77
N ALA A 240 -1.68 -20.44 19.03
CA ALA A 240 -1.38 -19.01 18.91
C ALA A 240 -0.13 -18.66 18.09
N GLU A 241 0.49 -19.60 17.35
CA GLU A 241 1.62 -19.24 16.50
C GLU A 241 1.14 -18.53 15.22
N PRO A 242 1.60 -17.29 14.96
CA PRO A 242 1.32 -16.61 13.71
C PRO A 242 1.79 -17.45 12.52
N ARG A 243 0.98 -17.53 11.46
CA ARG A 243 1.42 -18.18 10.22
C ARG A 243 2.68 -17.48 9.74
N ARG A 244 3.72 -18.25 9.43
CA ARG A 244 4.94 -17.68 8.86
C ARG A 244 4.65 -17.14 7.46
N LEU A 245 4.67 -15.83 7.32
CA LEU A 245 4.73 -15.17 6.02
C LEU A 245 6.17 -15.22 5.53
N ILE A 246 6.36 -15.72 4.31
CA ILE A 246 7.66 -15.63 3.64
C ILE A 246 7.70 -14.25 2.99
N PRO A 247 8.60 -13.34 3.42
CA PRO A 247 8.73 -12.05 2.78
C PRO A 247 9.14 -12.24 1.32
N ALA A 248 8.63 -11.39 0.44
CA ALA A 248 9.13 -11.31 -0.93
C ALA A 248 10.63 -11.03 -0.88
N ARG A 249 11.40 -11.67 -1.77
CA ARG A 249 12.81 -11.31 -1.95
C ARG A 249 12.86 -9.95 -2.63
N ASP A 250 13.35 -8.96 -1.90
CA ASP A 250 13.72 -7.67 -2.47
C ASP A 250 15.21 -7.73 -2.82
N ASP A 251 15.49 -8.21 -4.03
CA ASP A 251 16.84 -8.30 -4.59
C ASP A 251 17.27 -6.99 -5.28
N ALA A 252 16.47 -5.91 -5.15
CA ALA A 252 16.78 -4.64 -5.77
C ALA A 252 18.02 -3.99 -5.12
N LEU A 253 18.81 -3.31 -5.95
CA LEU A 253 20.09 -2.73 -5.61
C LEU A 253 20.05 -1.21 -5.77
N ALA A 254 20.95 -0.56 -5.04
CA ALA A 254 21.18 0.87 -5.18
C ALA A 254 22.08 1.15 -6.39
N VAL A 255 21.65 2.07 -7.25
CA VAL A 255 22.46 2.53 -8.40
C VAL A 255 23.27 3.73 -7.99
N TYR A 256 24.60 3.64 -8.09
CA TYR A 256 25.52 4.73 -7.77
C TYR A 256 26.10 5.33 -9.05
N VAL A 257 25.84 6.62 -9.27
CA VAL A 257 26.45 7.36 -10.39
C VAL A 257 27.45 8.35 -9.83
N GLN A 258 28.73 8.03 -9.99
CA GLN A 258 29.83 8.81 -9.44
C GLN A 258 30.68 9.43 -10.55
N GLY A 259 30.66 10.76 -10.62
CA GLY A 259 31.55 11.54 -11.48
C GLY A 259 30.89 12.79 -12.03
N GLN A 260 31.66 13.56 -12.80
CA GLN A 260 31.21 14.84 -13.36
C GLN A 260 30.79 14.66 -14.82
N GLY A 261 29.71 15.31 -15.24
CA GLY A 261 29.26 15.30 -16.63
C GLY A 261 28.53 14.01 -17.07
N TYR A 262 28.23 13.11 -16.13
CA TYR A 262 27.30 12.02 -16.38
C TYR A 262 25.86 12.55 -16.46
N SER A 263 25.05 11.91 -17.28
CA SER A 263 23.61 12.12 -17.32
C SER A 263 22.88 10.78 -17.22
N VAL A 264 21.80 10.76 -16.44
CA VAL A 264 20.92 9.61 -16.28
C VAL A 264 19.64 9.87 -17.07
N GLY A 265 19.36 9.01 -18.04
CA GLY A 265 18.14 9.02 -18.83
C GLY A 265 17.33 7.75 -18.62
N LEU A 266 16.11 7.75 -19.18
CA LEU A 266 15.24 6.57 -19.20
C LEU A 266 15.04 6.13 -20.65
N ARG A 267 15.20 4.83 -20.91
CA ARG A 267 14.78 4.17 -22.14
C ARG A 267 14.03 2.91 -21.77
N ASP A 268 12.73 2.87 -22.09
CA ASP A 268 11.82 1.80 -21.68
C ASP A 268 11.87 1.56 -20.16
N GLU A 269 12.31 0.37 -19.73
CA GLU A 269 12.41 -0.05 -18.33
C GLU A 269 13.86 0.02 -17.78
N VAL A 270 14.73 0.79 -18.46
CA VAL A 270 16.17 0.84 -18.18
C VAL A 270 16.65 2.27 -18.00
N LEU A 271 17.33 2.52 -16.88
CA LEU A 271 18.09 3.74 -16.64
C LEU A 271 19.39 3.66 -17.44
N GLU A 272 19.60 4.62 -18.34
CA GLU A 272 20.85 4.74 -19.09
C GLU A 272 21.74 5.80 -18.48
N ILE A 273 22.94 5.41 -18.07
CA ILE A 273 23.99 6.32 -17.60
C ILE A 273 24.87 6.68 -18.80
N ARG A 274 24.86 7.95 -19.19
CA ARG A 274 25.55 8.48 -20.37
C ARG A 274 26.67 9.42 -19.98
N GLU A 275 27.76 9.37 -20.73
CA GLU A 275 28.85 10.34 -20.69
C GLU A 275 29.03 10.93 -22.08
N LYS A 276 28.98 12.26 -22.22
CA LYS A 276 29.09 12.96 -23.52
C LYS A 276 28.17 12.38 -24.61
N GLY A 277 26.96 11.94 -24.21
CA GLY A 277 25.95 11.39 -25.11
C GLY A 277 26.07 9.91 -25.44
N LYS A 278 27.10 9.20 -24.95
CA LYS A 278 27.24 7.74 -25.13
C LYS A 278 26.87 7.01 -23.85
N THR A 279 26.08 5.95 -23.95
CA THR A 279 25.75 5.08 -22.81
C THR A 279 26.99 4.32 -22.36
N VAL A 280 27.34 4.47 -21.08
CA VAL A 280 28.51 3.85 -20.45
C VAL A 280 28.09 2.69 -19.55
N SER A 281 26.90 2.79 -18.97
CA SER A 281 26.31 1.76 -18.11
C SER A 281 24.79 1.88 -18.14
N ASP A 282 24.12 0.83 -17.70
CA ASP A 282 22.67 0.78 -17.56
C ASP A 282 22.26 0.08 -16.27
N ALA A 283 21.03 0.33 -15.83
CA ALA A 283 20.43 -0.33 -14.70
C ALA A 283 18.94 -0.56 -14.95
N ARG A 284 18.46 -1.79 -14.71
CA ARG A 284 17.05 -2.12 -14.87
C ARG A 284 16.26 -1.53 -13.72
N LEU A 285 15.16 -0.83 -14.03
CA LEU A 285 14.33 -0.21 -12.99
C LEU A 285 13.74 -1.23 -12.02
N LEU A 286 13.38 -2.42 -12.51
CA LEU A 286 12.85 -3.52 -11.68
C LEU A 286 13.84 -3.97 -10.58
N GLU A 287 15.14 -3.77 -10.81
CA GLU A 287 16.22 -4.16 -9.91
C GLU A 287 16.80 -2.95 -9.16
N THR A 288 16.16 -1.78 -9.22
CA THR A 288 16.66 -0.54 -8.63
C THR A 288 15.79 -0.09 -7.47
N ASN A 289 16.35 -0.02 -6.25
CA ASN A 289 15.62 0.47 -5.07
C ASN A 289 15.93 1.93 -4.69
N GLN A 290 17.05 2.49 -5.16
CA GLN A 290 17.38 3.90 -5.00
C GLN A 290 18.41 4.34 -6.05
N LEU A 291 18.37 5.61 -6.43
CA LEU A 291 19.36 6.24 -7.31
C LEU A 291 20.21 7.25 -6.54
N CYS A 292 21.51 7.01 -6.46
CA CYS A 292 22.47 7.85 -5.75
C CYS A 292 23.34 8.63 -6.75
N LEU A 293 23.19 9.96 -6.76
CA LEU A 293 23.87 10.87 -7.67
C LEU A 293 24.97 11.64 -6.94
N PHE A 294 26.23 11.49 -7.36
CA PHE A 294 27.37 12.18 -6.73
C PHE A 294 27.96 13.25 -7.64
N GLY A 295 27.97 14.49 -7.16
CA GLY A 295 28.48 15.63 -7.91
C GLY A 295 27.45 16.17 -8.89
N ASN A 296 27.91 16.71 -10.03
CA ASN A 296 27.03 17.37 -10.99
C ASN A 296 26.51 16.38 -12.05
N VAL A 297 25.81 15.33 -11.58
CA VAL A 297 25.13 14.37 -12.45
C VAL A 297 23.77 14.94 -12.86
N GLN A 298 23.49 14.93 -14.15
CA GLN A 298 22.20 15.39 -14.67
C GLN A 298 21.19 14.24 -14.64
N LEU A 299 19.94 14.53 -14.32
CA LEU A 299 18.84 13.57 -14.36
C LEU A 299 17.77 14.09 -15.33
N SER A 300 17.33 13.26 -16.27
CA SER A 300 16.24 13.64 -17.17
C SER A 300 14.90 13.69 -16.43
N ALA A 301 13.98 14.54 -16.90
CA ALA A 301 12.65 14.64 -16.31
C ALA A 301 11.88 13.30 -16.37
N GLN A 302 12.06 12.54 -17.45
CA GLN A 302 11.45 11.22 -17.64
C GLN A 302 11.93 10.23 -16.59
N ALA A 303 13.24 10.17 -16.34
CA ALA A 303 13.81 9.30 -15.31
C ALA A 303 13.34 9.73 -13.92
N LEU A 304 13.28 11.04 -13.64
CA LEU A 304 12.76 11.56 -12.37
C LEU A 304 11.30 11.18 -12.14
N HIS A 305 10.42 11.37 -13.15
CA HIS A 305 9.00 11.04 -13.05
C HIS A 305 8.80 9.54 -12.84
N GLU A 306 9.54 8.69 -13.56
CA GLU A 306 9.39 7.24 -13.46
C GLU A 306 9.91 6.70 -12.13
N LEU A 307 11.05 7.20 -11.65
CA LEU A 307 11.58 6.83 -10.33
C LEU A 307 10.63 7.26 -9.21
N ALA A 308 10.16 8.52 -9.24
CA ALA A 308 9.20 9.01 -8.26
C ALA A 308 7.86 8.23 -8.32
N GLY A 309 7.36 7.93 -9.51
CA GLY A 309 6.13 7.15 -9.70
C GLY A 309 6.21 5.69 -9.23
N ARG A 310 7.44 5.18 -9.00
CA ARG A 310 7.72 3.84 -8.46
C ARG A 310 8.17 3.86 -7.00
N ASP A 311 8.05 5.00 -6.32
CA ASP A 311 8.56 5.18 -4.95
C ASP A 311 10.07 4.89 -4.80
N VAL A 312 10.85 5.09 -5.86
CA VAL A 312 12.32 4.93 -5.85
C VAL A 312 12.96 6.28 -5.46
N PRO A 313 13.55 6.41 -4.25
CA PRO A 313 14.17 7.66 -3.82
C PRO A 313 15.42 8.00 -4.66
N ILE A 314 15.58 9.29 -4.94
CA ILE A 314 16.78 9.83 -5.59
C ILE A 314 17.56 10.63 -4.54
N ILE A 315 18.78 10.18 -4.27
CA ILE A 315 19.67 10.74 -3.27
C ILE A 315 20.72 11.59 -3.99
N HIS A 316 20.67 12.91 -3.76
CA HIS A 316 21.60 13.86 -4.33
C HIS A 316 22.71 14.16 -3.33
N MET A 317 23.95 13.89 -3.72
CA MET A 317 25.13 14.12 -2.90
C MET A 317 26.14 15.01 -3.61
N SER A 318 26.89 15.77 -2.83
CA SER A 318 28.14 16.35 -3.29
C SER A 318 29.12 15.26 -3.75
N TYR A 319 30.16 15.64 -4.50
CA TYR A 319 31.21 14.70 -4.89
C TYR A 319 31.90 14.03 -3.69
N GLY A 320 31.97 14.72 -2.54
CA GLY A 320 32.52 14.19 -1.29
C GLY A 320 31.56 13.35 -0.44
N GLY A 321 30.37 13.03 -0.95
CA GLY A 321 29.39 12.18 -0.25
C GLY A 321 28.50 12.90 0.77
N TRP A 322 28.57 14.23 0.87
CA TRP A 322 27.62 15.00 1.68
C TRP A 322 26.24 15.01 1.04
N LEU A 323 25.21 14.64 1.79
CA LEU A 323 23.82 14.69 1.35
C LEU A 323 23.38 16.15 1.11
N THR A 324 22.93 16.45 -0.10
CA THR A 324 22.46 17.78 -0.49
C THR A 324 20.94 17.82 -0.58
N ALA A 325 20.32 16.78 -1.14
CA ALA A 325 18.88 16.69 -1.28
C ALA A 325 18.42 15.22 -1.40
N VAL A 326 17.16 14.99 -1.06
CA VAL A 326 16.47 13.72 -1.32
C VAL A 326 15.21 14.06 -2.09
N THR A 327 15.07 13.50 -3.28
CA THR A 327 13.85 13.61 -4.08
C THR A 327 13.05 12.32 -3.88
N THR A 328 11.84 12.48 -3.35
CA THR A 328 10.87 11.40 -3.12
C THR A 328 9.52 11.82 -3.70
N PRO A 329 8.63 10.88 -4.00
CA PRO A 329 7.26 11.23 -4.33
C PRO A 329 6.56 11.94 -3.17
N PRO A 330 5.41 12.58 -3.45
CA PRO A 330 4.60 13.18 -2.40
C PRO A 330 4.33 12.19 -1.26
N PRO A 331 4.31 12.65 -0.01
CA PRO A 331 4.13 11.80 1.14
C PRO A 331 2.86 10.94 1.04
N HIS A 332 2.98 9.68 1.48
CA HIS A 332 1.87 8.73 1.55
C HIS A 332 0.60 9.30 2.24
N LYS A 333 -0.58 8.86 1.79
CA LYS A 333 -1.90 9.34 2.27
C LYS A 333 -2.23 8.94 3.70
N ASN A 334 -1.46 8.04 4.32
CA ASN A 334 -1.66 7.59 5.70
C ASN A 334 -1.34 8.70 6.73
N ILE A 335 -2.28 9.62 6.87
CA ILE A 335 -2.23 10.73 7.83
C ILE A 335 -2.45 10.24 9.26
N GLU A 336 -3.15 9.14 9.47
CA GLU A 336 -3.48 8.61 10.80
C GLU A 336 -2.24 8.18 11.55
N LEU A 337 -1.34 7.44 10.89
CA LEU A 337 -0.07 7.03 11.47
C LEU A 337 0.74 8.26 11.89
N ARG A 338 0.87 9.26 11.02
CA ARG A 338 1.62 10.48 11.34
C ARG A 338 1.00 11.27 12.48
N ARG A 339 -0.33 11.43 12.51
CA ARG A 339 -1.03 12.08 13.62
C ARG A 339 -0.75 11.37 14.95
N ARG A 340 -0.77 10.03 14.96
CA ARG A 340 -0.41 9.23 16.14
C ARG A 340 1.06 9.39 16.50
N GLN A 341 1.97 9.40 15.53
CA GLN A 341 3.40 9.64 15.76
C GLN A 341 3.65 11.01 16.39
N PHE A 342 3.06 12.08 15.86
CA PHE A 342 3.20 13.42 16.43
C PHE A 342 2.62 13.49 17.86
N LYS A 343 1.42 12.93 18.08
CA LYS A 343 0.83 12.86 19.42
C LYS A 343 1.71 12.07 20.40
N ALA A 344 2.29 10.97 19.95
CA ALA A 344 3.17 10.14 20.77
C ALA A 344 4.55 10.79 21.01
N ALA A 345 5.00 11.66 20.11
CA ALA A 345 6.24 12.42 20.29
C ALA A 345 6.17 13.43 21.43
N ASP A 346 4.96 13.94 21.74
CA ASP A 346 4.72 14.82 22.90
C ASP A 346 4.66 14.04 24.23
N ASP A 347 4.44 12.72 24.19
CA ASP A 347 4.45 11.85 25.36
C ASP A 347 5.88 11.42 25.72
N LYS A 348 6.42 12.03 26.79
CA LYS A 348 7.78 11.77 27.27
C LYS A 348 7.97 10.32 27.75
N GLU A 349 6.96 9.70 28.33
CA GLU A 349 7.05 8.33 28.82
C GLU A 349 7.07 7.34 27.65
N PHE A 350 6.20 7.57 26.66
CA PHE A 350 6.22 6.81 25.40
C PHE A 350 7.58 6.94 24.70
N CYS A 351 8.08 8.17 24.56
CA CYS A 351 9.38 8.44 23.95
C CYS A 351 10.51 7.72 24.67
N LEU A 352 10.55 7.79 26.00
CA LEU A 352 11.57 7.11 26.80
C LEU A 352 11.49 5.59 26.62
N ARG A 353 10.30 5.00 26.67
CA ARG A 353 10.10 3.56 26.45
C ARG A 353 10.63 3.12 25.09
N LEU A 354 10.32 3.87 24.03
CA LEU A 354 10.80 3.56 22.68
C LEU A 354 12.32 3.73 22.55
N ALA A 355 12.87 4.82 23.10
CA ALA A 355 14.30 5.08 23.10
C ALA A 355 15.08 3.99 23.83
N ARG A 356 14.60 3.53 25.00
CA ARG A 356 15.21 2.40 25.74
C ARG A 356 15.31 1.15 24.88
N ALA A 357 14.26 0.83 24.11
CA ALA A 357 14.24 -0.32 23.20
C ALA A 357 15.25 -0.17 22.05
N PHE A 358 15.37 1.02 21.45
CA PHE A 358 16.35 1.29 20.40
C PHE A 358 17.78 1.18 20.90
N VAL A 359 18.11 1.81 22.03
CA VAL A 359 19.47 1.81 22.57
C VAL A 359 19.86 0.42 23.08
N SER A 360 18.97 -0.28 23.80
CA SER A 360 19.25 -1.65 24.25
C SER A 360 19.44 -2.61 23.07
N GLY A 361 18.61 -2.48 22.02
CA GLY A 361 18.75 -3.21 20.77
C GLY A 361 20.07 -2.93 20.06
N LYS A 362 20.48 -1.67 19.96
CA LYS A 362 21.77 -1.24 19.40
C LYS A 362 22.94 -1.86 20.15
N ILE A 363 22.95 -1.79 21.48
CA ILE A 363 24.00 -2.37 22.33
C ILE A 363 24.05 -3.90 22.18
N ARG A 364 22.87 -4.55 22.13
CA ARG A 364 22.77 -6.00 21.88
C ARG A 364 23.37 -6.39 20.53
N ASN A 365 23.10 -5.62 19.49
CA ASN A 365 23.64 -5.86 18.15
C ASN A 365 25.16 -5.62 18.11
N ALA A 366 25.65 -4.53 18.71
CA ALA A 366 27.08 -4.24 18.85
C ALA A 366 27.84 -5.40 19.54
N ARG A 367 27.31 -5.89 20.66
CA ARG A 367 27.86 -7.06 21.37
C ARG A 367 27.84 -8.32 20.52
N THR A 368 26.80 -8.52 19.72
CA THR A 368 26.68 -9.68 18.81
C THR A 368 27.69 -9.60 17.66
N LEU A 369 27.87 -8.42 17.07
CA LEU A 369 28.86 -8.19 16.01
C LEU A 369 30.29 -8.42 16.52
N LEU A 370 30.63 -7.95 17.72
CA LEU A 370 31.94 -8.25 18.32
C LEU A 370 32.16 -9.75 18.53
N ARG A 371 31.15 -10.49 19.01
CA ARG A 371 31.26 -11.94 19.18
C ARG A 371 31.46 -12.69 17.87
N ARG A 372 30.91 -12.18 16.76
CA ARG A 372 30.98 -12.82 15.45
C ARG A 372 32.26 -12.47 14.68
N ASN A 373 32.74 -11.23 14.80
CA ASN A 373 33.76 -10.69 13.90
C ASN A 373 35.10 -10.38 14.57
N ALA A 374 35.19 -10.34 15.90
CA ALA A 374 36.46 -10.04 16.56
C ALA A 374 37.45 -11.20 16.39
N ARG A 375 38.69 -10.89 16.00
CA ARG A 375 39.80 -11.87 15.91
C ARG A 375 40.06 -12.55 17.25
N GLU A 376 40.04 -11.77 18.33
CA GLU A 376 40.09 -12.24 19.71
C GLU A 376 38.88 -11.72 20.47
N LEU A 377 38.25 -12.59 21.27
CA LEU A 377 37.03 -12.24 22.00
C LEU A 377 37.32 -11.28 23.16
N PRO A 378 36.85 -10.01 23.12
CA PRO A 378 37.14 -9.05 24.17
C PRO A 378 36.18 -9.26 25.34
N ARG A 379 36.45 -10.27 26.19
CA ARG A 379 35.55 -10.71 27.27
C ARG A 379 35.09 -9.57 28.17
N GLU A 380 36.00 -8.68 28.57
CA GLU A 380 35.66 -7.52 29.40
C GLU A 380 34.69 -6.56 28.70
N THR A 381 34.95 -6.22 27.44
CA THR A 381 34.05 -5.35 26.65
C THR A 381 32.68 -6.01 26.47
N LEU A 382 32.62 -7.31 26.23
CA LEU A 382 31.36 -8.04 26.10
C LEU A 382 30.53 -8.04 27.40
N VAL A 383 31.20 -8.06 28.56
CA VAL A 383 30.57 -7.93 29.87
C VAL A 383 30.08 -6.49 30.08
N ARG A 384 30.90 -5.48 29.79
CA ARG A 384 30.49 -4.06 29.89
C ARG A 384 29.29 -3.74 29.02
N LEU A 385 29.26 -4.21 27.77
CA LEU A 385 28.11 -4.06 26.87
C LEU A 385 26.87 -4.80 27.39
N ALA A 386 27.03 -5.94 28.07
CA ALA A 386 25.90 -6.66 28.67
C ALA A 386 25.26 -5.87 29.83
N TYR A 387 26.08 -5.22 30.67
CA TYR A 387 25.62 -4.31 31.72
C TYR A 387 24.98 -3.05 31.13
N ALA A 388 25.65 -2.38 30.19
CA ALA A 388 25.13 -1.19 29.54
C ALA A 388 23.75 -1.42 28.89
N ARG A 389 23.51 -2.61 28.31
CA ARG A 389 22.16 -2.98 27.81
C ARG A 389 21.12 -3.00 28.93
N ARG A 390 21.42 -3.64 30.07
CA ARG A 390 20.50 -3.71 31.22
C ARG A 390 20.24 -2.34 31.82
N ASP A 391 21.27 -1.50 31.87
CA ASP A 391 21.15 -0.13 32.35
C ASP A 391 20.29 0.70 31.40
N ALA A 392 20.46 0.53 30.08
CA ALA A 392 19.63 1.18 29.06
C ALA A 392 18.15 0.79 29.20
N GLU A 393 17.84 -0.48 29.52
CA GLU A 393 16.46 -0.95 29.75
C GLU A 393 15.80 -0.30 30.98
N ARG A 394 16.60 0.18 31.94
CA ARG A 394 16.13 0.76 33.21
C ARG A 394 16.34 2.27 33.32
N ALA A 395 16.89 2.93 32.31
CA ALA A 395 17.27 4.34 32.36
C ALA A 395 16.06 5.24 32.62
N ALA A 396 16.06 6.07 33.66
CA ALA A 396 14.91 6.86 34.08
C ALA A 396 14.64 8.10 33.21
N ALA A 397 15.60 8.52 32.39
CA ALA A 397 15.52 9.72 31.55
C ALA A 397 16.31 9.56 30.24
N LEU A 398 16.02 10.41 29.25
CA LEU A 398 16.67 10.39 27.93
C LEU A 398 18.15 10.78 28.02
N GLU A 399 18.49 11.73 28.88
CA GLU A 399 19.86 12.21 29.09
C GLU A 399 20.75 11.09 29.66
N GLN A 400 20.21 10.32 30.61
CA GLN A 400 20.88 9.14 31.15
C GLN A 400 21.09 8.09 30.05
N LEU A 401 20.07 7.87 29.21
CA LEU A 401 20.12 6.89 28.13
C LEU A 401 21.17 7.26 27.07
N LEU A 402 21.28 8.55 26.71
CA LEU A 402 22.34 9.06 25.83
C LEU A 402 23.74 8.81 26.41
N GLY A 403 23.91 9.00 27.73
CA GLY A 403 25.17 8.70 28.41
C GLY A 403 25.55 7.21 28.32
N ILE A 404 24.58 6.32 28.52
CA ILE A 404 24.76 4.86 28.41
C ILE A 404 25.10 4.48 26.96
N GLU A 405 24.38 5.02 25.98
CA GLU A 405 24.63 4.78 24.56
C GLU A 405 26.06 5.22 24.17
N GLY A 406 26.47 6.43 24.56
CA GLY A 406 27.79 6.96 24.27
C GLY A 406 28.92 6.13 24.88
N ALA A 407 28.76 5.71 26.14
CA ALA A 407 29.72 4.84 26.81
C ALA A 407 29.84 3.47 26.12
N ALA A 408 28.70 2.87 25.76
CA ALA A 408 28.69 1.59 25.03
C ALA A 408 29.27 1.72 23.62
N ALA A 409 28.99 2.80 22.91
CA ALA A 409 29.54 3.07 21.58
C ALA A 409 31.06 3.24 21.63
N ARG A 410 31.59 3.99 22.60
CA ARG A 410 33.04 4.13 22.82
C ARG A 410 33.69 2.77 23.03
N ASP A 411 33.12 1.94 23.91
CA ASP A 411 33.63 0.61 24.23
C ASP A 411 33.61 -0.34 23.01
N TYR A 412 32.59 -0.21 22.15
CA TYR A 412 32.48 -0.95 20.90
C TYR A 412 33.51 -0.48 19.86
N PHE A 413 33.55 0.82 19.55
CA PHE A 413 34.41 1.37 18.50
C PHE A 413 35.90 1.31 18.84
N ALA A 414 36.27 1.32 20.14
CA ALA A 414 37.64 1.09 20.57
C ALA A 414 38.24 -0.25 20.08
N ARG A 415 37.41 -1.20 19.63
CA ARG A 415 37.85 -2.49 19.08
C ARG A 415 38.11 -2.50 17.57
N PHE A 416 37.85 -1.41 16.87
CA PHE A 416 38.11 -1.26 15.43
C PHE A 416 39.39 -0.49 15.13
N HIS A 417 40.00 0.14 16.14
CA HIS A 417 41.24 0.92 16.01
C HIS A 417 42.50 0.11 16.40
N VAL A 418 42.42 -1.22 16.34
CA VAL A 418 43.51 -2.15 16.72
C VAL A 418 43.97 -2.95 15.52
#